data_AF-A0A7C7DIH4-F1
#
_entry.id   AF-A0A7C7DIH4-F1
#
_cell.length_a   1.000
_cell.length_b   1.000
_cell.length_c   1.000
_cell.angle_alpha   90.00
_cell.angle_beta   90.00
_cell.angle_gamma   90.00
#
_symmetry.space_group_name_H-M   'P 1'
#
loop_
_entity.id
_entity.type
_entity.pdbx_description
1 polymer ?
#
loop_
_entity_poly.entity_id
_entity_poly.type
_entity_poly.pdbx_seq_one_letter_code
_entity_poly.pdbx_strand_id
1 'polypeptide(L)'
;MSWREKTKGVLPEENQVSVPTWVRQTLAALFVFALLWGASRSPAGLSAGILAASRYAVNHDLTLDEALVWLRQAPDKLASLKWRNLDITVFWRRQVGMEGMTLAWPAQGAVTSLFGWQPNQTGPGMILHKGIDIAAPKGTPVQAVLPGVVVSVRESPEYGLVVEVDHGGGLCTLYAHLDTVAVKENQKLARGDQIGSIGNTGEAGTPHLHFEVRKDGVEIDPMTVLPPQGKGP
;
A
#
# COMPACT_ATOMS: atom_id res chain seq x y z
N MET A 1 12.60 74.24 21.96
CA MET A 1 11.21 73.73 21.90
C MET A 1 11.21 72.49 21.03
N SER A 2 10.78 71.37 21.61
CA SER A 2 10.97 70.00 21.12
C SER A 2 10.09 69.68 19.91
N TRP A 3 10.65 68.99 18.91
CA TRP A 3 10.00 68.51 17.68
C TRP A 3 8.89 67.45 17.92
N ARG A 4 8.43 67.26 19.17
CA ARG A 4 7.53 66.17 19.59
C ARG A 4 6.05 66.55 19.77
N GLU A 5 5.62 67.75 19.44
CA GLU A 5 4.23 68.18 19.67
C GLU A 5 3.38 68.42 18.41
N LYS A 6 3.84 68.00 17.22
CA LYS A 6 3.11 68.23 15.95
C LYS A 6 2.55 67.01 15.21
N THR A 7 2.55 65.81 15.81
CA THR A 7 1.98 64.62 15.17
C THR A 7 1.02 63.83 16.07
N LYS A 8 0.10 64.55 16.75
CA LYS A 8 -1.16 63.94 17.22
C LYS A 8 -2.23 64.22 16.16
N GLY A 9 -2.31 63.35 15.16
CA GLY A 9 -3.28 63.47 14.08
C GLY A 9 -3.17 62.32 13.08
N VAL A 10 -3.96 61.28 13.31
CA VAL A 10 -4.44 60.28 12.34
C VAL A 10 -3.36 59.43 11.66
N LEU A 11 -2.93 58.36 12.33
CA LEU A 11 -2.51 57.16 11.60
C LEU A 11 -3.79 56.49 11.08
N PRO A 12 -3.90 56.16 9.79
CA PRO A 12 -5.03 55.39 9.29
C PRO A 12 -5.03 54.03 10.00
N GLU A 13 -6.17 53.68 10.57
CA GLU A 13 -6.44 52.37 11.16
C GLU A 13 -6.05 51.32 10.12
N GLU A 14 -5.06 50.50 10.45
CA GLU A 14 -4.61 49.41 9.59
C GLU A 14 -5.83 48.53 9.33
N ASN A 15 -6.36 48.63 8.11
CA ASN A 15 -7.56 47.95 7.68
C ASN A 15 -7.24 46.46 7.64
N GLN A 16 -7.31 45.80 8.81
CA GLN A 16 -7.20 44.36 8.93
C GLN A 16 -8.38 43.80 8.17
N VAL A 17 -8.16 43.48 6.89
CA VAL A 17 -9.14 42.82 6.04
C VAL A 17 -9.49 41.52 6.74
N SER A 18 -10.62 41.52 7.45
CA SER A 18 -11.09 40.37 8.19
C SER A 18 -11.56 39.36 7.15
N VAL A 19 -10.66 38.43 6.80
CA VAL A 19 -10.97 37.36 5.87
C VAL A 19 -12.25 36.68 6.37
N PRO A 20 -13.35 36.70 5.59
CA PRO A 20 -14.64 36.19 6.03
C PRO A 20 -14.52 34.73 6.51
N THR A 21 -15.28 34.37 7.53
CA THR A 21 -15.24 33.03 8.14
C THR A 21 -15.42 31.91 7.12
N TRP A 22 -16.31 32.11 6.14
CA TRP A 22 -16.53 31.15 5.05
C TRP A 22 -15.26 30.93 4.20
N VAL A 23 -14.48 31.99 3.91
CA VAL A 23 -13.23 31.88 3.14
C VAL A 23 -12.19 31.08 3.91
N ARG A 24 -12.05 31.34 5.22
CA ARG A 24 -11.12 30.58 6.08
C ARG A 24 -11.50 29.11 6.16
N GLN A 25 -12.79 28.82 6.28
CA GLN A 25 -13.32 27.46 6.29
C GLN A 25 -13.11 26.74 4.95
N THR A 26 -13.32 27.42 3.82
CA THR A 26 -13.06 26.86 2.49
C THR A 26 -11.57 26.55 2.29
N LEU A 27 -10.67 27.46 2.68
CA LEU A 27 -9.22 27.24 2.58
C LEU A 27 -8.75 26.08 3.49
N ALA A 28 -9.29 25.99 4.71
CA ALA A 28 -9.02 24.87 5.60
C ALA A 28 -9.54 23.53 5.02
N ALA A 29 -10.74 23.52 4.43
CA ALA A 29 -11.31 22.34 3.78
C ALA A 29 -10.49 21.92 2.56
N LEU A 30 -10.03 22.86 1.74
CA LEU A 30 -9.15 22.58 0.60
C LEU A 30 -7.78 22.06 1.03
N PHE A 31 -7.23 22.58 2.13
CA PHE A 31 -5.99 22.08 2.71
C PHE A 31 -6.13 20.65 3.25
N VAL A 32 -7.21 20.37 4.00
CA VAL A 32 -7.55 19.02 4.46
C VAL A 32 -7.79 18.10 3.28
N PHE A 33 -8.51 18.55 2.25
CA PHE A 33 -8.71 17.78 1.02
C PHE A 33 -7.40 17.49 0.31
N ALA A 34 -6.50 18.47 0.17
CA ALA A 34 -5.18 18.28 -0.43
C ALA A 34 -4.31 17.29 0.38
N LEU A 35 -4.40 17.32 1.71
CA LEU A 35 -3.75 16.36 2.59
C LEU A 35 -4.34 14.95 2.43
N LEU A 36 -5.67 14.83 2.39
CA LEU A 36 -6.37 13.56 2.20
C LEU A 36 -6.14 12.99 0.79
N TRP A 37 -6.13 13.85 -0.23
CA TRP A 37 -5.85 13.50 -1.62
C TRP A 37 -4.39 13.11 -1.80
N GLY A 38 -3.46 13.87 -1.22
CA GLY A 38 -2.04 13.53 -1.21
C GLY A 38 -1.78 12.22 -0.47
N ALA A 39 -2.45 12.02 0.66
CA ALA A 39 -2.32 10.81 1.44
C ALA A 39 -2.99 9.60 0.76
N SER A 40 -4.14 9.76 0.11
CA SER A 40 -4.80 8.67 -0.64
C SER A 40 -4.02 8.26 -1.89
N ARG A 41 -3.19 9.16 -2.43
CA ARG A 41 -2.23 8.88 -3.51
C ARG A 41 -0.83 8.47 -2.99
N SER A 42 -0.61 8.45 -1.67
CA SER A 42 0.68 8.09 -1.07
C SER A 42 0.71 6.59 -0.68
N PRO A 43 1.78 5.84 -0.96
CA PRO A 43 1.91 4.45 -0.52
C PRO A 43 2.43 4.29 0.93
N ALA A 44 2.68 5.38 1.66
CA ALA A 44 3.00 5.31 3.08
C ALA A 44 1.74 4.95 3.88
N GLY A 45 1.87 4.14 4.95
CA GLY A 45 0.77 3.58 5.76
C GLY A 45 -0.29 4.56 6.31
N LEU A 46 -0.13 5.87 6.09
CA LEU A 46 -1.17 6.87 6.23
C LEU A 46 -2.37 6.61 5.28
N SER A 47 -2.12 6.13 4.06
CA SER A 47 -3.16 5.83 3.07
C SER A 47 -4.00 4.62 3.45
N ALA A 48 -3.38 3.57 3.99
CA ALA A 48 -4.07 2.42 4.55
C ALA A 48 -4.97 2.82 5.72
N GLY A 49 -4.49 3.73 6.59
CA GLY A 49 -5.29 4.30 7.68
C GLY A 49 -6.47 5.13 7.19
N ILE A 50 -6.28 5.97 6.18
CA ILE A 50 -7.34 6.81 5.58
C ILE A 50 -8.34 5.98 4.78
N LEU A 51 -7.89 4.96 4.05
CA LEU A 51 -8.76 4.05 3.30
C LEU A 51 -9.53 3.12 4.23
N ALA A 52 -8.92 2.61 5.30
CA ALA A 52 -9.62 1.86 6.34
C ALA A 52 -10.65 2.73 7.07
N ALA A 53 -10.30 3.97 7.43
CA ALA A 53 -11.22 4.93 8.04
C ALA A 53 -12.35 5.33 7.08
N SER A 54 -12.06 5.56 5.79
CA SER A 54 -13.06 5.87 4.76
C SER A 54 -13.98 4.69 4.49
N ARG A 55 -13.44 3.46 4.42
CA ARG A 55 -14.22 2.24 4.23
C ARG A 55 -15.06 1.87 5.45
N TYR A 56 -14.59 2.20 6.65
CA TYR A 56 -15.36 2.11 7.88
C TYR A 56 -16.50 3.14 7.90
N ALA A 57 -16.19 4.41 7.60
CA ALA A 57 -17.14 5.52 7.55
C ALA A 57 -18.24 5.37 6.49
N VAL A 58 -17.93 4.74 5.36
CA VAL A 58 -18.90 4.50 4.28
C VAL A 58 -19.81 3.30 4.60
N ASN A 59 -19.35 2.35 5.41
CA ASN A 59 -20.10 1.12 5.71
C ASN A 59 -20.71 1.08 7.12
N HIS A 60 -20.50 2.11 7.94
CA HIS A 60 -21.06 2.26 9.30
C HIS A 60 -21.58 3.69 9.47
N ASP A 61 -22.75 3.85 10.08
CA ASP A 61 -23.25 5.16 10.49
C ASP A 61 -22.40 5.70 11.65
N LEU A 62 -21.32 6.41 11.32
CA LEU A 62 -20.45 7.04 12.31
C LEU A 62 -21.21 8.10 13.08
N THR A 63 -21.36 7.87 14.38
CA THR A 63 -21.82 8.91 15.29
C THR A 63 -20.69 9.91 15.57
N LEU A 64 -21.07 11.15 15.91
CA LEU A 64 -20.10 12.22 16.24
C LEU A 64 -19.16 11.81 17.39
N ASP A 65 -19.66 11.02 18.33
CA ASP A 65 -18.90 10.54 19.48
C ASP A 65 -17.82 9.52 19.09
N GLU A 66 -18.11 8.61 18.15
CA GLU A 66 -17.15 7.64 17.62
C GLU A 66 -16.04 8.31 16.82
N ALA A 67 -16.39 9.32 16.00
CA ALA A 67 -15.41 10.11 15.27
C ALA A 67 -14.47 10.90 16.21
N LEU A 68 -14.99 11.43 17.31
CA LEU A 68 -14.21 12.16 18.32
C LEU A 68 -13.27 11.24 19.12
N VAL A 69 -13.69 10.01 19.43
CA VAL A 69 -12.83 9.00 20.06
C VAL A 69 -11.67 8.63 19.14
N TRP A 70 -11.93 8.44 17.84
CA TRP A 70 -10.89 8.15 16.86
C TRP A 70 -9.90 9.30 16.70
N LEU A 71 -10.38 10.55 16.62
CA LEU A 71 -9.55 11.75 16.54
C LEU A 71 -8.65 11.93 17.76
N ARG A 72 -9.13 11.58 18.97
CA ARG A 72 -8.32 11.63 20.21
C ARG A 72 -7.18 10.62 20.23
N GLN A 73 -7.31 9.49 19.54
CA GLN A 73 -6.28 8.44 19.48
C GLN A 73 -5.29 8.61 18.31
N ALA A 74 -5.60 9.51 17.37
CA ALA A 74 -4.75 9.77 16.21
C ALA A 74 -3.32 10.23 16.57
N PRO A 75 -3.10 11.10 17.58
CA PRO A 75 -1.75 11.53 17.97
C PRO A 75 -0.87 10.36 18.43
N ASP A 76 -1.41 9.44 19.23
CA ASP A 76 -0.67 8.28 19.74
C ASP A 76 -0.33 7.29 18.62
N LYS A 77 -1.27 7.08 17.70
CA LYS A 77 -1.04 6.26 16.49
C LYS A 77 0.03 6.89 15.59
N LEU A 78 -0.02 8.21 15.39
CA LEU A 78 0.97 8.95 14.61
C LEU A 78 2.34 8.98 15.28
N ALA A 79 2.41 9.06 16.61
CA ALA A 79 3.65 9.04 17.38
C ALA A 79 4.36 7.67 17.33
N SER A 80 3.59 6.58 17.18
CA SER A 80 4.14 5.22 17.03
C SER A 80 4.69 4.92 15.63
N LEU A 81 4.45 5.79 14.64
CA LEU A 81 5.04 5.67 13.32
C LEU A 81 6.55 5.94 13.40
N LYS A 82 7.36 5.01 12.90
CA LYS A 82 8.82 5.16 12.85
C LYS A 82 9.22 6.10 11.71
N TRP A 83 9.17 7.41 11.99
CA TRP A 83 9.47 8.51 11.05
C TRP A 83 10.82 8.39 10.33
N ARG A 84 11.79 7.67 10.91
CA ARG A 84 13.15 7.51 10.38
C ARG A 84 13.26 6.61 9.14
N ASN A 85 12.19 5.90 8.79
CA ASN A 85 12.13 5.01 7.63
C ASN A 85 11.21 5.57 6.52
N LEU A 86 10.74 6.81 6.66
CA LEU A 86 9.89 7.45 5.67
C LEU A 86 10.78 7.97 4.51
N ASP A 87 11.03 7.13 3.52
CA ASP A 87 11.75 7.53 2.31
C ASP A 87 10.82 8.27 1.35
N ILE A 88 10.90 9.60 1.34
CA ILE A 88 10.10 10.45 0.43
C ILE A 88 10.59 10.39 -1.03
N THR A 89 11.72 9.75 -1.32
CA THR A 89 12.25 9.66 -2.70
C THR A 89 11.48 8.66 -3.56
N VAL A 90 10.71 7.75 -2.95
CA VAL A 90 9.78 6.83 -3.63
C VAL A 90 8.72 7.61 -4.44
N PHE A 91 8.38 8.83 -3.99
CA PHE A 91 7.43 9.74 -4.65
C PHE A 91 7.89 10.24 -6.02
N TRP A 92 9.20 10.33 -6.26
CA TRP A 92 9.76 10.78 -7.54
C TRP A 92 10.08 9.61 -8.50
N ARG A 93 9.75 8.37 -8.11
CA ARG A 93 10.00 7.19 -8.94
C ARG A 93 8.95 7.12 -10.06
N ARG A 94 9.44 7.37 -11.29
CA ARG A 94 8.76 7.25 -12.59
C ARG A 94 7.55 6.29 -12.54
N GLN A 95 6.36 6.79 -12.90
CA GLN A 95 5.20 5.93 -13.09
C GLN A 95 5.54 4.88 -14.14
N VAL A 96 5.59 3.62 -13.72
CA VAL A 96 5.65 2.51 -14.65
C VAL A 96 4.24 2.33 -15.19
N GLY A 97 4.03 2.77 -16.43
CA GLY A 97 2.80 2.46 -17.16
C GLY A 97 2.70 0.95 -17.31
N MET A 98 1.51 0.40 -17.13
CA MET A 98 1.26 -1.04 -17.34
C MET A 98 1.27 -1.42 -18.83
N GLU A 99 1.25 -0.44 -19.73
CA GLU A 99 1.34 -0.64 -21.17
C GLU A 99 2.71 -1.24 -21.56
N GLY A 100 2.70 -2.48 -22.02
CA GLY A 100 3.90 -3.19 -22.51
C GLY A 100 4.75 -3.87 -21.43
N MET A 101 4.29 -3.95 -20.18
CA MET A 101 5.05 -4.58 -19.10
C MET A 101 4.70 -6.07 -18.98
N THR A 102 5.59 -6.94 -19.46
CA THR A 102 5.45 -8.40 -19.28
C THR A 102 6.27 -8.86 -18.07
N LEU A 103 5.59 -9.36 -17.03
CA LEU A 103 6.23 -9.92 -15.85
C LEU A 103 6.97 -11.23 -16.19
N ALA A 104 7.96 -11.63 -15.38
CA ALA A 104 8.38 -13.04 -15.35
C ALA A 104 7.41 -13.87 -14.50
N TRP A 105 7.37 -15.17 -14.76
CA TRP A 105 6.75 -16.11 -13.82
C TRP A 105 7.55 -16.15 -12.51
N PRO A 106 6.90 -16.06 -11.34
CA PRO A 106 7.58 -16.02 -10.04
C PRO A 106 8.13 -17.38 -9.61
N ALA A 107 7.58 -18.47 -10.15
CA ALA A 107 8.03 -19.83 -9.91
C ALA A 107 7.61 -20.73 -11.09
N GLN A 108 8.27 -21.88 -11.22
CA GLN A 108 7.84 -22.95 -12.11
C GLN A 108 6.80 -23.80 -11.39
N GLY A 109 5.66 -24.04 -12.03
CA GLY A 109 4.57 -24.81 -11.45
C GLY A 109 3.25 -24.63 -12.19
N ALA A 110 2.24 -25.41 -11.77
CA ALA A 110 0.91 -25.32 -12.33
C ALA A 110 0.08 -24.30 -11.54
N VAL A 111 -0.64 -23.42 -12.24
CA VAL A 111 -1.63 -22.55 -11.58
C VAL A 111 -2.81 -23.41 -11.17
N THR A 112 -3.04 -23.53 -9.87
CA THR A 112 -4.12 -24.36 -9.29
C THR A 112 -5.32 -23.54 -8.82
N SER A 113 -5.10 -22.25 -8.54
CA SER A 113 -6.14 -21.33 -8.12
C SER A 113 -5.95 -19.97 -8.79
N LEU A 114 -7.05 -19.35 -9.20
CA LEU A 114 -7.06 -18.09 -9.94
C LEU A 114 -7.54 -16.95 -9.06
N PHE A 115 -7.20 -15.72 -9.46
CA PHE A 115 -7.69 -14.51 -8.83
C PHE A 115 -9.22 -14.40 -8.96
N GLY A 116 -9.88 -13.86 -7.94
CA GLY A 116 -11.30 -13.50 -7.98
C GLY A 116 -12.16 -14.21 -6.93
N TRP A 117 -13.47 -14.02 -7.04
CA TRP A 117 -14.44 -14.61 -6.12
C TRP A 117 -14.55 -16.12 -6.34
N GLN A 118 -14.28 -16.87 -5.28
CA GLN A 118 -14.35 -18.33 -5.28
C GLN A 118 -15.15 -18.83 -4.07
N PRO A 119 -15.76 -20.03 -4.15
CA PRO A 119 -16.41 -20.65 -3.01
C PRO A 119 -15.43 -20.79 -1.85
N ASN A 120 -15.87 -20.43 -0.64
CA ASN A 120 -15.07 -20.64 0.55
C ASN A 120 -14.85 -22.15 0.76
N GLN A 121 -13.59 -22.57 0.89
CA GLN A 121 -13.24 -23.98 1.04
C GLN A 121 -13.51 -24.52 2.45
N THR A 122 -13.61 -23.64 3.46
CA THR A 122 -13.76 -24.01 4.88
C THR A 122 -15.16 -23.75 5.43
N GLY A 123 -16.09 -23.19 4.63
CA GLY A 123 -17.42 -22.85 5.09
C GLY A 123 -18.34 -22.30 4.00
N PRO A 124 -19.54 -21.85 4.38
CA PRO A 124 -20.47 -21.26 3.43
C PRO A 124 -19.98 -19.87 2.97
N GLY A 125 -20.38 -19.49 1.75
CA GLY A 125 -20.12 -18.16 1.18
C GLY A 125 -19.03 -18.14 0.12
N MET A 126 -18.71 -16.94 -0.35
CA MET A 126 -17.66 -16.66 -1.32
C MET A 126 -16.53 -15.88 -0.65
N ILE A 127 -15.29 -16.17 -1.03
CA ILE A 127 -14.10 -15.44 -0.62
C ILE A 127 -13.40 -14.88 -1.86
N LEU A 128 -12.85 -13.69 -1.75
CA LEU A 128 -12.03 -13.10 -2.80
C LEU A 128 -10.60 -13.63 -2.68
N HIS A 129 -10.17 -14.41 -3.67
CA HIS A 129 -8.78 -14.79 -3.83
C HIS A 129 -8.00 -13.63 -4.45
N LYS A 130 -7.04 -13.08 -3.69
CA LYS A 130 -6.32 -11.84 -4.00
C LYS A 130 -5.15 -12.01 -4.97
N GLY A 131 -4.88 -13.23 -5.39
CA GLY A 131 -3.76 -13.58 -6.25
C GLY A 131 -4.00 -14.87 -7.00
N ILE A 132 -2.93 -15.54 -7.38
CA ILE A 132 -2.95 -16.88 -7.95
C ILE A 132 -2.14 -17.83 -7.07
N ASP A 133 -2.51 -19.10 -7.09
CA ASP A 133 -1.74 -20.16 -6.43
C ASP A 133 -1.01 -21.01 -7.46
N ILE A 134 0.31 -21.14 -7.30
CA ILE A 134 1.20 -21.90 -8.18
C ILE A 134 1.69 -23.11 -7.40
N ALA A 135 1.14 -24.28 -7.71
CA ALA A 135 1.51 -25.55 -7.09
C ALA A 135 2.82 -26.08 -7.68
N ALA A 136 3.76 -26.40 -6.78
CA ALA A 136 5.03 -27.03 -7.09
C ALA A 136 5.64 -27.63 -5.80
N PRO A 137 6.62 -28.55 -5.92
CA PRO A 137 7.24 -29.16 -4.75
C PRO A 137 7.81 -28.12 -3.78
N LYS A 138 7.67 -28.37 -2.48
CA LYS A 138 8.36 -27.60 -1.44
C LYS A 138 9.86 -27.49 -1.76
N GLY A 139 10.43 -26.30 -1.59
CA GLY A 139 11.82 -26.00 -1.95
C GLY A 139 12.02 -25.46 -3.36
N THR A 140 10.99 -25.49 -4.23
CA THR A 140 11.07 -24.90 -5.58
C THR A 140 11.45 -23.42 -5.48
N PRO A 141 12.45 -22.92 -6.24
CA PRO A 141 12.87 -21.52 -6.16
C PRO A 141 11.75 -20.54 -6.52
N VAL A 142 11.63 -19.46 -5.73
CA VAL A 142 10.75 -18.32 -6.01
C VAL A 142 11.61 -17.12 -6.37
N GLN A 143 11.26 -16.42 -7.44
CA GLN A 143 12.06 -15.35 -8.04
C GLN A 143 11.28 -14.04 -8.20
N ALA A 144 12.03 -12.93 -8.17
CA ALA A 144 11.50 -11.60 -8.42
C ALA A 144 11.01 -11.47 -9.87
N VAL A 145 9.74 -11.08 -10.04
CA VAL A 145 9.13 -10.99 -11.38
C VAL A 145 9.62 -9.78 -12.16
N LEU A 146 10.13 -8.77 -11.43
CA LEU A 146 10.65 -7.50 -11.91
C LEU A 146 11.72 -6.96 -10.96
N PRO A 147 12.55 -5.99 -11.39
CA PRO A 147 13.44 -5.26 -10.49
C PRO A 147 12.64 -4.48 -9.45
N GLY A 148 13.13 -4.39 -8.22
CA GLY A 148 12.40 -3.75 -7.13
C GLY A 148 13.18 -3.63 -5.84
N VAL A 149 12.49 -3.25 -4.77
CA VAL A 149 13.02 -3.17 -3.40
C VAL A 149 12.11 -3.98 -2.49
N VAL A 150 12.68 -4.84 -1.66
CA VAL A 150 11.93 -5.57 -0.65
C VAL A 150 11.41 -4.58 0.40
N VAL A 151 10.10 -4.48 0.56
CA VAL A 151 9.46 -3.53 1.49
C VAL A 151 8.97 -4.20 2.77
N SER A 152 8.78 -5.52 2.77
CA SER A 152 8.41 -6.28 3.96
C SER A 152 8.89 -7.72 3.85
N VAL A 153 9.41 -8.25 4.96
CA VAL A 153 9.58 -9.69 5.18
C VAL A 153 8.93 -10.01 6.52
N ARG A 154 7.87 -10.83 6.51
CA ARG A 154 7.10 -11.10 7.73
C ARG A 154 6.54 -12.51 7.75
N GLU A 155 6.10 -12.92 8.94
CA GLU A 155 5.28 -14.10 9.14
C GLU A 155 3.85 -13.68 9.47
N SER A 156 2.87 -14.39 8.91
CA SER A 156 1.44 -14.17 9.11
C SER A 156 0.75 -15.51 9.36
N PRO A 157 -0.23 -15.58 10.27
CA PRO A 157 -1.00 -16.82 10.47
C PRO A 157 -1.65 -17.33 9.18
N GLU A 158 -2.26 -16.42 8.40
CA GLU A 158 -2.94 -16.77 7.15
C GLU A 158 -1.94 -17.04 6.02
N TYR A 159 -1.04 -16.08 5.75
CA TYR A 159 -0.15 -16.13 4.58
C TYR A 159 1.18 -16.86 4.82
N GLY A 160 1.48 -17.29 6.04
CA GLY A 160 2.77 -17.89 6.39
C GLY A 160 3.93 -16.92 6.27
N LEU A 161 5.06 -17.39 5.72
CA LEU A 161 6.19 -16.52 5.41
C LEU A 161 5.92 -15.74 4.13
N VAL A 162 6.01 -14.41 4.25
CA VAL A 162 5.65 -13.45 3.20
C VAL A 162 6.81 -12.51 2.89
N VAL A 163 7.01 -12.28 1.60
CA VAL A 163 7.87 -11.20 1.09
C VAL A 163 7.03 -10.29 0.21
N GLU A 164 7.15 -8.98 0.42
CA GLU A 164 6.58 -7.96 -0.47
C GLU A 164 7.69 -7.15 -1.14
N VAL A 165 7.53 -6.89 -2.44
CA VAL A 165 8.48 -6.16 -3.27
C VAL A 165 7.78 -4.99 -3.95
N ASP A 166 8.33 -3.78 -3.80
CA ASP A 166 7.93 -2.57 -4.53
C ASP A 166 8.79 -2.41 -5.78
N HIS A 167 8.13 -2.41 -6.94
CA HIS A 167 8.76 -2.24 -8.26
C HIS A 167 8.77 -0.78 -8.73
N GLY A 168 8.16 0.13 -7.97
CA GLY A 168 7.98 1.53 -8.31
C GLY A 168 6.73 1.80 -9.13
N GLY A 169 6.36 3.08 -9.23
CA GLY A 169 5.17 3.50 -9.98
C GLY A 169 3.86 2.89 -9.47
N GLY A 170 3.79 2.57 -8.18
CA GLY A 170 2.63 1.97 -7.53
C GLY A 170 2.46 0.47 -7.75
N LEU A 171 3.42 -0.22 -8.40
CA LEU A 171 3.37 -1.66 -8.62
C LEU A 171 4.08 -2.41 -7.48
N CYS A 172 3.37 -3.28 -6.79
CA CYS A 172 3.92 -4.17 -5.77
C CYS A 172 3.56 -5.63 -6.06
N THR A 173 4.39 -6.55 -5.61
CA THR A 173 4.09 -7.99 -5.63
C THR A 173 4.28 -8.61 -4.27
N LEU A 174 3.44 -9.61 -3.96
CA LEU A 174 3.48 -10.37 -2.72
C LEU A 174 3.74 -11.84 -3.02
N TYR A 175 4.63 -12.44 -2.24
CA TYR A 175 5.02 -13.84 -2.30
C TYR A 175 4.77 -14.48 -0.94
N ALA A 176 3.86 -15.44 -0.86
CA ALA A 176 3.42 -16.03 0.40
C ALA A 176 3.54 -17.56 0.42
N HIS A 177 3.27 -18.14 1.60
CA HIS A 177 3.44 -19.55 1.93
C HIS A 177 4.86 -20.07 1.69
N LEU A 178 5.86 -19.19 1.80
CA LEU A 178 7.26 -19.54 1.56
C LEU A 178 7.79 -20.51 2.64
N ASP A 179 8.75 -21.35 2.27
CA ASP A 179 9.49 -22.19 3.23
C ASP A 179 10.73 -21.49 3.75
N THR A 180 11.45 -20.83 2.83
CA THR A 180 12.65 -20.05 3.15
C THR A 180 12.56 -18.68 2.50
N VAL A 181 13.22 -17.71 3.13
CA VAL A 181 13.39 -16.37 2.59
C VAL A 181 14.88 -16.12 2.39
N ALA A 182 15.27 -15.78 1.16
CA ALA A 182 16.65 -15.52 0.76
C ALA A 182 17.01 -14.02 0.75
N VAL A 183 16.03 -13.16 1.01
CA VAL A 183 16.15 -11.69 0.93
C VAL A 183 15.87 -11.00 2.26
N LYS A 184 16.23 -9.72 2.36
CA LYS A 184 16.00 -8.88 3.55
C LYS A 184 15.27 -7.60 3.19
N GLU A 185 14.57 -6.99 4.14
CA GLU A 185 13.97 -5.67 3.97
C GLU A 185 14.99 -4.64 3.47
N ASN A 186 14.55 -3.75 2.59
CA ASN A 186 15.34 -2.74 1.86
C ASN A 186 16.35 -3.30 0.85
N GLN A 187 16.41 -4.61 0.62
CA GLN A 187 17.25 -5.19 -0.42
C GLN A 187 16.74 -4.82 -1.81
N LYS A 188 17.64 -4.36 -2.67
CA LYS A 188 17.36 -4.16 -4.11
C LYS A 188 17.44 -5.50 -4.83
N LEU A 189 16.47 -5.75 -5.70
CA LEU A 189 16.39 -6.96 -6.51
C LEU A 189 16.42 -6.61 -7.99
N ALA A 190 17.10 -7.43 -8.78
CA ALA A 190 16.92 -7.53 -10.21
C ALA A 190 15.81 -8.54 -10.53
N ARG A 191 15.31 -8.53 -11.77
CA ARG A 191 14.41 -9.56 -12.27
C ARG A 191 15.11 -10.92 -12.23
N GLY A 192 14.44 -11.94 -11.70
CA GLY A 192 14.98 -13.30 -11.57
C GLY A 192 15.77 -13.55 -10.28
N ASP A 193 16.05 -12.51 -9.47
CA ASP A 193 16.70 -12.70 -8.19
C ASP A 193 15.87 -13.61 -7.28
N GLN A 194 16.54 -14.52 -6.58
CA GLN A 194 15.86 -15.45 -5.70
C GLN A 194 15.32 -14.74 -4.47
N ILE A 195 14.02 -14.86 -4.25
CA ILE A 195 13.29 -14.34 -3.08
C ILE A 195 13.29 -15.36 -1.95
N GLY A 196 13.17 -16.64 -2.31
CA GLY A 196 13.01 -17.72 -1.34
C GLY A 196 12.71 -19.04 -2.03
N SER A 197 11.92 -19.88 -1.36
CA SER A 197 11.44 -21.14 -1.90
C SER A 197 9.99 -21.40 -1.54
N ILE A 198 9.28 -22.11 -2.42
CA ILE A 198 7.91 -22.58 -2.19
C ILE A 198 7.86 -23.40 -0.91
N GLY A 199 6.84 -23.14 -0.10
CA GLY A 199 6.62 -23.84 1.16
C GLY A 199 5.18 -24.27 1.33
N ASN A 200 4.82 -24.41 2.61
CA ASN A 200 3.50 -24.76 3.08
C ASN A 200 3.29 -24.14 4.48
N THR A 201 3.64 -22.86 4.61
CA THR A 201 3.53 -22.11 5.88
C THR A 201 2.21 -21.34 5.93
N GLY A 202 1.75 -20.98 7.13
CA GLY A 202 0.44 -20.36 7.33
C GLY A 202 -0.70 -21.34 7.12
N GLU A 203 -1.81 -20.89 6.52
CA GLU A 203 -2.98 -21.71 6.23
C GLU A 203 -2.91 -22.45 4.88
N ALA A 204 -1.71 -22.65 4.33
CA ALA A 204 -1.50 -23.44 3.12
C ALA A 204 -1.86 -24.92 3.34
N GLY A 205 -2.87 -25.41 2.62
CA GLY A 205 -3.31 -26.81 2.71
C GLY A 205 -2.37 -27.81 2.00
N THR A 206 -1.67 -27.37 0.95
CA THR A 206 -0.68 -28.16 0.19
C THR A 206 0.45 -27.25 -0.28
N PRO A 207 1.65 -27.76 -0.61
CA PRO A 207 2.75 -26.90 -1.04
C PRO A 207 2.44 -26.11 -2.31
N HIS A 208 2.44 -24.77 -2.21
CA HIS A 208 2.24 -23.84 -3.32
C HIS A 208 2.82 -22.46 -3.00
N LEU A 209 2.99 -21.63 -4.03
CA LEU A 209 3.23 -20.20 -3.89
C LEU A 209 1.91 -19.48 -4.07
N HIS A 210 1.51 -18.67 -3.08
CA HIS A 210 0.49 -17.64 -3.29
C HIS A 210 1.17 -16.36 -3.79
N PHE A 211 0.76 -15.88 -4.97
CA PHE A 211 1.35 -14.74 -5.65
C PHE A 211 0.30 -13.67 -5.96
N GLU A 212 0.51 -12.46 -5.46
CA GLU A 212 -0.34 -11.31 -5.75
C GLU A 212 0.41 -10.24 -6.55
N VAL A 213 -0.33 -9.54 -7.40
CA VAL A 213 0.12 -8.30 -8.03
C VAL A 213 -0.82 -7.19 -7.58
N ARG A 214 -0.25 -6.06 -7.13
CA ARG A 214 -1.01 -4.90 -6.65
C ARG A 214 -0.60 -3.66 -7.40
N LYS A 215 -1.58 -2.88 -7.87
CA LYS A 215 -1.38 -1.57 -8.52
C LYS A 215 -2.06 -0.50 -7.68
N ASP A 216 -1.27 0.48 -7.25
CA ASP A 216 -1.72 1.61 -6.41
C ASP A 216 -2.47 1.13 -5.15
N GLY A 217 -1.99 0.02 -4.57
CA GLY A 217 -2.55 -0.60 -3.36
C GLY A 217 -3.75 -1.52 -3.59
N VAL A 218 -4.22 -1.68 -4.83
CA VAL A 218 -5.34 -2.55 -5.19
C VAL A 218 -4.84 -3.82 -5.85
N GLU A 219 -5.34 -4.98 -5.42
CA GLU A 219 -5.05 -6.27 -6.03
C GLU A 219 -5.62 -6.34 -7.45
N ILE A 220 -4.80 -6.80 -8.40
CA ILE A 220 -5.20 -7.03 -9.78
C ILE A 220 -4.94 -8.49 -10.14
N ASP A 221 -5.67 -9.01 -11.11
CA ASP A 221 -5.48 -10.37 -11.60
C ASP A 221 -4.06 -10.55 -12.19
N PRO A 222 -3.18 -11.37 -11.58
CA PRO A 222 -1.84 -11.62 -12.09
C PRO A 222 -1.83 -12.21 -13.51
N MET A 223 -2.89 -12.92 -13.91
CA MET A 223 -2.97 -13.53 -15.24
C MET A 223 -3.09 -12.51 -16.37
N THR A 224 -3.45 -11.26 -16.05
CA THR A 224 -3.51 -10.16 -17.04
C THR A 224 -2.15 -9.56 -17.37
N VAL A 225 -1.15 -9.81 -16.52
CA VAL A 225 0.20 -9.20 -16.60
C VAL A 225 1.33 -10.23 -16.71
N LEU A 226 1.02 -11.49 -16.43
CA LEU A 226 1.91 -12.62 -16.67
C LEU A 226 1.81 -13.05 -18.15
N PRO A 227 2.94 -13.42 -18.78
CA PRO A 227 2.91 -14.00 -20.11
C PRO A 227 2.19 -15.35 -20.07
N PRO A 228 1.59 -15.80 -21.19
CA PRO A 228 1.09 -17.16 -21.31
C PRO A 228 2.16 -18.14 -20.83
N GLN A 229 1.80 -19.12 -20.00
CA GLN A 229 2.75 -20.17 -19.64
C GLN A 229 3.19 -20.84 -20.93
N GLY A 230 4.48 -20.70 -21.26
CA GLY A 230 5.06 -21.43 -22.37
C GLY A 230 4.82 -22.91 -22.10
N LYS A 231 4.23 -23.63 -23.05
CA LYS A 231 4.29 -25.10 -23.03
C LYS A 231 5.77 -25.44 -22.85
N GLY A 232 6.13 -26.11 -21.75
CA GLY A 232 7.48 -26.63 -21.59
C GLY A 232 7.87 -27.44 -22.83
N PRO A 233 9.18 -27.54 -23.13
CA PRO A 233 9.67 -28.36 -24.24
C PRO A 233 9.17 -29.81 -24.17
#